data_AF-X1PJ96-F1
#
_entry.id   AF-X1PJ96-F1
#
_cell.length_a   1.000
_cell.length_b   1.000
_cell.length_c   1.000
_cell.angle_alpha   90.00
_cell.angle_beta   90.00
_cell.angle_gamma   90.00
#
_symmetry.space_group_name_H-M   'P 1'
#
loop_
_entity.id
_entity.type
_entity.pdbx_description
1 polymer ?
#
loop_
_entity_poly.entity_id
_entity_poly.type
_entity_poly.pdbx_seq_one_letter_code
_entity_poly.pdbx_strand_id
1 'polypeptide(L)'
;MQEGKVSNLDFWLEEKCRNEGLSPRQAAAKTDLSHSTLADIVKGEGKVCGETIEKLARYLGGDGRRRLMLEDQLLILAGYL
;
A
#
# COMPACT_ATOMS: atom_id res chain seq x y z
N MET A 1 -24.18 4.49 -4.92
CA MET A 1 -23.08 4.39 -3.94
C MET A 1 -22.18 3.30 -4.48
N GLN A 2 -21.04 3.66 -5.08
CA GLN A 2 -20.14 2.65 -5.65
C GLN A 2 -19.27 2.12 -4.51
N GLU A 3 -19.57 0.91 -4.07
CA GLU A 3 -18.69 0.07 -3.26
C GLU A 3 -17.56 -0.40 -4.18
N GLY A 4 -16.39 0.25 -4.09
CA GLY A 4 -15.18 -0.15 -4.82
C GLY A 4 -14.74 -1.53 -4.34
N LYS A 5 -14.94 -2.53 -5.20
CA LYS A 5 -14.77 -3.95 -4.93
C LYS A 5 -13.36 -4.41 -5.35
N VAL A 6 -12.64 -5.02 -4.40
CA VAL A 6 -11.32 -5.69 -4.51
C VAL A 6 -10.16 -4.75 -4.88
N SER A 7 -9.53 -4.20 -3.85
CA SER A 7 -8.29 -3.44 -3.97
C SER A 7 -7.12 -4.40 -4.19
N ASN A 8 -6.65 -4.60 -5.43
CA ASN A 8 -5.42 -5.36 -5.78
C ASN A 8 -4.15 -4.87 -5.02
N LEU A 9 -4.29 -3.81 -4.23
CA LEU A 9 -3.36 -3.32 -3.24
C LEU A 9 -3.00 -4.39 -2.19
N ASP A 10 -3.96 -5.23 -1.78
CA ASP A 10 -3.74 -6.34 -0.85
C ASP A 10 -2.69 -7.33 -1.39
N PHE A 11 -2.92 -7.80 -2.61
CA PHE A 11 -2.06 -8.73 -3.33
C PHE A 11 -0.70 -8.11 -3.64
N TRP A 12 -0.67 -6.85 -4.07
CA TRP A 12 0.57 -6.13 -4.30
C TRP A 12 1.41 -6.04 -3.01
N LEU A 13 0.77 -5.74 -1.88
CA LEU A 13 1.46 -5.61 -0.60
C LEU A 13 1.98 -6.95 -0.11
N GLU A 14 1.20 -8.03 -0.25
CA GLU A 14 1.63 -9.40 0.05
C GLU A 14 2.81 -9.84 -0.81
N GLU A 15 2.75 -9.59 -2.12
CA GLU A 15 3.82 -9.95 -3.05
C GLU A 15 5.10 -9.14 -2.76
N LYS A 16 4.96 -7.84 -2.49
CA LYS A 16 6.08 -6.98 -2.14
C LYS A 16 6.73 -7.41 -0.81
N CYS A 17 5.92 -7.73 0.19
CA CYS A 17 6.40 -8.29 1.46
C CYS A 17 7.17 -9.59 1.25
N ARG A 18 6.63 -10.50 0.42
CA ARG A 18 7.27 -11.79 0.11
C ARG A 18 8.61 -11.60 -0.62
N ASN A 19 8.67 -10.72 -1.60
CA ASN A 19 9.90 -10.44 -2.37
C ASN A 19 10.99 -9.79 -1.51
N GLU A 20 10.63 -8.97 -0.53
CA GLU A 20 11.56 -8.31 0.39
C GLU A 20 11.89 -9.19 1.62
N GLY A 21 11.27 -10.36 1.76
CA GLY A 21 11.38 -11.22 2.95
C GLY A 21 10.82 -10.56 4.22
N LEU A 22 9.90 -9.62 4.08
CA LEU A 22 9.29 -8.87 5.16
C LEU A 22 7.94 -9.47 5.54
N SER A 23 7.65 -9.54 6.84
CA SER A 23 6.28 -9.71 7.29
C SER A 23 5.48 -8.41 7.11
N PRO A 24 4.15 -8.46 6.98
CA PRO A 24 3.30 -7.27 6.94
C PRO A 24 3.55 -6.32 8.12
N ARG A 25 3.85 -6.88 9.30
CA ARG A 25 4.23 -6.10 10.49
C ARG A 25 5.53 -5.32 10.31
N GLN A 26 6.54 -5.93 9.69
CA GLN A 26 7.81 -5.28 9.41
C GLN A 26 7.66 -4.24 8.28
N ALA A 27 6.81 -4.50 7.30
CA ALA A 27 6.44 -3.50 6.30
C ALA A 27 5.79 -2.28 6.96
N ALA A 28 4.84 -2.49 7.88
CA ALA A 28 4.16 -1.41 8.60
C ALA A 28 5.15 -0.56 9.41
N ALA A 29 6.06 -1.23 10.12
CA ALA A 29 7.12 -0.58 10.88
C ALA A 29 8.09 0.20 9.98
N LYS A 30 8.37 -0.29 8.76
CA LYS A 30 9.21 0.41 7.79
C LYS A 30 8.52 1.60 7.16
N THR A 31 7.21 1.54 6.96
CA THR A 31 6.44 2.56 6.24
C THR A 31 5.90 3.67 7.15
N ASP A 32 6.20 3.60 8.45
CA ASP A 32 5.62 4.47 9.49
C ASP A 32 4.08 4.46 9.46
N LEU A 33 3.52 3.28 9.19
CA LEU A 33 2.08 3.06 9.17
C LEU A 33 1.66 2.27 10.39
N SER A 34 0.46 2.59 10.89
CA SER A 34 -0.16 1.81 11.96
C SER A 34 -0.36 0.36 11.50
N HIS A 35 -0.07 -0.59 12.39
CA HIS A 35 -0.30 -2.02 12.13
C HIS A 35 -1.75 -2.31 11.73
N SER A 36 -2.72 -1.59 12.31
CA SER A 36 -4.14 -1.66 11.92
C SER A 36 -4.36 -1.24 10.48
N THR A 37 -3.83 -0.10 10.05
CA THR A 37 -3.96 0.38 8.66
C THR A 37 -3.38 -0.60 7.65
N LEU A 38 -2.25 -1.23 7.96
CA LEU A 38 -1.66 -2.20 7.05
C LEU A 38 -2.41 -3.53 7.06
N ALA A 39 -2.96 -3.95 8.21
CA ALA A 39 -3.84 -5.11 8.29
C ALA A 39 -5.15 -4.89 7.54
N ASP A 40 -5.71 -3.68 7.60
CA ASP A 40 -6.89 -3.27 6.84
C ASP A 40 -6.60 -3.38 5.33
N ILE A 41 -5.48 -2.81 4.86
CA ILE A 41 -5.03 -2.94 3.46
C ILE A 41 -4.91 -4.41 3.03
N VAL A 42 -4.23 -5.25 3.82
CA VAL A 42 -4.02 -6.67 3.49
C VAL A 42 -5.33 -7.46 3.46
N LYS A 43 -6.32 -7.05 4.25
CA LYS A 43 -7.64 -7.68 4.23
C LYS A 43 -8.53 -7.15 3.11
N GLY A 44 -8.08 -6.15 2.36
CA GLY A 44 -8.93 -5.40 1.44
C GLY A 44 -10.09 -4.70 2.18
N GLU A 45 -9.93 -4.47 3.48
CA GLU A 45 -10.91 -3.83 4.34
C GLU A 45 -10.46 -2.39 4.66
N GLY A 46 -11.41 -1.48 4.84
CA GLY A 46 -11.09 -0.12 5.23
C GLY A 46 -10.69 0.82 4.07
N LYS A 47 -10.72 2.12 4.39
CA LYS A 47 -10.49 3.19 3.41
C LYS A 47 -9.03 3.59 3.46
N VAL A 48 -8.28 3.26 2.41
CA VAL A 48 -6.86 3.63 2.32
C VAL A 48 -6.75 5.08 1.89
N CYS A 49 -6.36 5.98 2.79
CA CYS A 49 -6.19 7.39 2.45
C CYS A 49 -4.99 7.59 1.51
N GLY A 50 -5.04 8.62 0.65
CA GLY A 50 -3.93 8.97 -0.24
C GLY A 50 -2.61 9.22 0.50
N GLU A 51 -2.66 9.73 1.73
CA GLU A 51 -1.46 9.88 2.59
C GLU A 51 -0.80 8.54 2.92
N THR A 52 -1.59 7.48 3.11
CA THR A 52 -1.08 6.11 3.34
C THR A 52 -0.35 5.59 2.10
N ILE A 53 -0.89 5.88 0.92
CA ILE A 53 -0.29 5.52 -0.36
C ILE A 53 1.01 6.31 -0.60
N GLU A 54 1.04 7.60 -0.29
CA GLU A 54 2.25 8.43 -0.38
C GLU A 54 3.37 7.88 0.52
N LYS A 55 3.03 7.50 1.76
CA LYS A 55 3.99 6.87 2.70
C LYS A 55 4.51 5.55 2.17
N LEU A 56 3.63 4.66 1.68
CA LEU A 56 4.02 3.40 1.06
C LEU A 56 4.96 3.64 -0.12
N ALA A 57 4.61 4.55 -1.03
CA ALA A 57 5.41 4.88 -2.20
C ALA A 57 6.77 5.48 -1.83
N ARG A 58 6.83 6.34 -0.81
CA ARG A 58 8.08 6.93 -0.33
C ARG A 58 9.02 5.87 0.22
N TYR A 59 8.51 4.95 1.04
CA TYR A 59 9.35 3.94 1.68
C TYR A 59 9.69 2.75 0.77
N LEU A 60 8.76 2.31 -0.09
CA LEU A 60 8.97 1.16 -0.97
C LEU A 60 9.53 1.54 -2.34
N GLY A 61 9.28 2.76 -2.80
CA GLY A 61 9.74 3.28 -4.10
C GLY A 61 11.08 4.00 -4.04
N GLY A 62 11.57 4.35 -2.85
CA GLY A 62 12.80 5.11 -2.66
C GLY A 62 12.66 6.56 -3.14
N ASP A 63 13.70 7.10 -3.78
CA ASP A 63 13.74 8.50 -4.20
C ASP A 63 13.45 8.72 -5.70
N GLY A 64 12.92 9.91 -6.00
CA GLY A 64 12.76 10.42 -7.35
C GLY A 64 11.61 9.77 -8.13
N ARG A 65 11.86 9.46 -9.42
CA ARG A 65 10.81 9.03 -10.36
C ARG A 65 10.16 7.69 -9.98
N ARG A 66 10.90 6.80 -9.31
CA ARG A 66 10.38 5.49 -8.88
C ARG A 66 9.28 5.64 -7.84
N ARG A 67 9.44 6.59 -6.90
CA ARG A 67 8.40 6.93 -5.92
C ARG A 67 7.10 7.34 -6.60
N LEU A 68 7.16 8.28 -7.54
CA LEU A 68 5.97 8.80 -8.22
C LEU A 68 5.24 7.71 -9.02
N MET A 69 5.99 6.83 -9.70
CA MET A 69 5.39 5.70 -10.43
C MET A 69 4.75 4.69 -9.47
N LEU A 70 5.38 4.43 -8.32
CA LEU A 70 4.82 3.56 -7.30
C LEU A 70 3.55 4.16 -6.70
N GLU A 71 3.55 5.46 -6.43
CA GLU A 71 2.42 6.20 -5.87
C GLU A 71 1.20 6.14 -6.81
N ASP A 72 1.41 6.42 -8.10
CA ASP A 72 0.38 6.36 -9.13
C ASP A 72 -0.21 4.94 -9.26
N GLN A 73 0.67 3.93 -9.27
CA GLN A 73 0.25 2.54 -9.31
C GLN A 73 -0.58 2.15 -8.08
N LEU A 74 -0.16 2.58 -6.88
CA LEU A 74 -0.90 2.30 -5.64
C LEU A 74 -2.25 3.03 -5.59
N LEU A 75 -2.36 4.24 -6.15
CA LEU A 75 -3.63 4.97 -6.28
C LEU A 75 -4.61 4.23 -7.20
N ILE A 76 -4.14 3.70 -8.33
CA ILE A 76 -4.94 2.87 -9.24
C ILE A 76 -5.38 1.58 -8.53
N LEU A 77 -4.47 0.89 -7.84
CA LEU A 77 -4.75 -0.35 -7.10
C LEU A 77 -5.74 -0.13 -5.94
N ALA A 78 -5.74 1.07 -5.36
CA ALA A 78 -6.68 1.49 -4.33
C ALA A 78 -8.03 2.00 -4.89
N GLY A 79 -8.17 2.11 -6.22
CA GLY A 79 -9.41 2.55 -6.89
C GLY A 79 -9.67 4.06 -6.76
N TYR A 80 -8.62 4.86 -6.55
CA TYR A 80 -8.72 6.32 -6.56
C TYR A 80 -8.68 6.93 -7.96
N LEU A 81 -8.15 6.20 -8.94
CA LEU A 81 -8.02 6.53 -10.35
C LEU A 81 -8.69 5.43 -11.19
#